data_AF-A0A9P9LMN9-F1
#
_entry.id   AF-A0A9P9LMN9-F1
#
_cell.length_a   1.000
_cell.length_b   1.000
_cell.length_c   1.000
_cell.angle_alpha   90.00
_cell.angle_beta   90.00
_cell.angle_gamma   90.00
#
_symmetry.space_group_name_H-M   'P 1'
#
loop_
_entity.id
_entity.type
_entity.pdbx_description
1 polymer ?
#
loop_
_entity_poly.entity_id
_entity_poly.type
_entity_poly.pdbx_seq_one_letter_code
_entity_poly.pdbx_strand_id
1 'polypeptide(L)'
;MTTLESALSDQDIGLVKEFLRSSSPPSQRELDIALALAVDLELGPHDAVAPLFEACALITKEVLVEAACREDVDLYQTMLNYGWDINSVELAVGGESHVKWFLDHGADPNLTGKYASPLGTAALEPLSGVLEIPISHGAELDPYALFKAMSPRGKGGIPVMTYLIDHGIDINAVRPEYGTPLHYAVNLGITAKERLELLLQRGADRTVQKSSGLTPAELAEKKGYMDVLEILLG
;
A
#
# COMPACT_ATOMS: atom_id res chain seq x y z
N MET A 1 28.02 15.56 28.86
CA MET A 1 26.97 14.87 29.64
C MET A 1 26.68 13.59 28.90
N THR A 2 26.60 12.46 29.61
CA THR A 2 26.28 11.18 29.00
C THR A 2 24.82 11.20 28.54
N THR A 3 24.55 10.84 27.30
CA THR A 3 23.21 10.77 26.70
C THR A 3 22.90 9.35 26.23
N LEU A 4 21.64 9.08 25.91
CA LEU A 4 21.25 7.80 25.31
C LEU A 4 22.01 7.54 23.99
N GLU A 5 22.15 8.58 23.16
CA GLU A 5 22.91 8.51 21.90
C GLU A 5 24.39 8.21 22.12
N SER A 6 25.04 8.83 23.11
CA SER A 6 26.45 8.55 23.41
C SER A 6 26.62 7.12 23.93
N ALA A 7 25.69 6.65 24.78
CA ALA A 7 25.71 5.26 25.28
C ALA A 7 25.57 4.23 24.15
N LEU A 8 24.70 4.48 23.17
CA LEU A 8 24.58 3.65 21.97
C LEU A 8 25.85 3.68 21.12
N SER A 9 26.42 4.86 20.89
CA SER A 9 27.64 5.04 20.11
C SER A 9 28.84 4.32 20.73
N ASP A 10 28.92 4.33 22.06
CA ASP A 10 29.94 3.62 22.84
C ASP A 10 29.61 2.13 23.04
N GLN A 11 28.46 1.67 22.54
CA GLN A 11 27.91 0.31 22.69
C GLN A 11 27.79 -0.14 24.16
N ASP A 12 27.56 0.79 25.08
CA ASP A 12 27.30 0.50 26.49
C ASP A 12 25.82 0.12 26.70
N ILE A 13 25.51 -1.13 26.37
CA ILE A 13 24.13 -1.68 26.47
C ILE A 13 23.59 -1.63 27.90
N GLY A 14 24.47 -1.70 28.91
CA GLY A 14 24.08 -1.58 30.32
C GLY A 14 23.51 -0.19 30.60
N LEU A 15 24.25 0.83 30.18
CA LEU A 15 23.87 2.23 30.33
C LEU A 15 22.64 2.61 29.48
N VAL A 16 22.50 2.06 28.27
CA VAL A 16 21.28 2.20 27.45
C VAL A 16 20.06 1.72 28.25
N LYS A 17 20.12 0.52 28.82
CA LYS A 17 19.02 -0.05 29.63
C LYS A 17 18.75 0.75 30.90
N GLU A 18 19.76 1.38 31.48
CA GLU A 18 19.61 2.30 32.62
C GLU A 18 18.84 3.57 32.22
N PHE A 19 19.20 4.20 31.11
CA PHE A 19 18.49 5.39 30.59
C PHE A 19 17.01 5.10 30.35
N LEU A 20 16.69 3.98 29.69
CA LEU A 20 15.32 3.60 29.35
C LEU A 20 14.45 3.30 30.58
N ARG A 21 15.05 2.88 31.71
CA ARG A 21 14.35 2.57 32.96
C ARG A 21 14.40 3.71 33.98
N SER A 22 15.01 4.83 33.64
CA SER A 22 15.23 5.93 34.58
C SER A 22 13.91 6.61 35.00
N SER A 23 13.92 7.27 36.17
CA SER A 23 12.77 8.05 36.66
C SER A 23 12.47 9.30 35.83
N SER A 24 13.34 9.64 34.89
CA SER A 24 13.19 10.74 33.94
C SER A 24 13.49 10.19 32.55
N PRO A 25 12.56 9.41 31.97
CA PRO A 25 12.80 8.66 30.75
C PRO A 25 13.06 9.62 29.57
N PRO A 26 13.75 9.13 28.52
CA PRO A 26 13.98 9.90 27.30
C PRO A 26 12.66 10.37 26.69
N SER A 27 12.70 11.53 26.05
CA SER A 27 11.59 12.01 25.23
C SER A 27 11.36 11.09 24.02
N GLN A 28 10.14 11.12 23.47
CA GLN A 28 9.83 10.34 22.27
C GLN A 28 10.83 10.57 21.13
N ARG A 29 11.23 11.82 20.92
CA ARG A 29 12.21 12.18 19.90
C ARG A 29 13.57 11.52 20.14
N GLU A 30 14.02 11.46 21.39
CA GLU A 30 15.29 10.80 21.74
C GLU A 30 15.18 9.28 21.53
N LEU A 31 14.02 8.67 21.83
CA LEU A 31 13.77 7.26 21.57
C LEU A 31 13.78 6.91 20.08
N ASP A 32 13.12 7.74 19.25
CA ASP A 32 13.05 7.51 17.80
C ASP A 32 14.43 7.65 17.15
N ILE A 33 15.22 8.65 17.57
CA ILE A 33 16.61 8.83 17.12
C ILE A 33 17.48 7.66 17.59
N ALA A 34 17.33 7.24 18.85
CA ALA A 34 18.05 6.12 19.42
C ALA A 34 17.75 4.80 18.68
N LEU A 35 16.51 4.58 18.24
CA LEU A 35 16.14 3.41 17.45
C LEU A 35 16.82 3.41 16.09
N ALA A 36 16.75 4.53 15.36
CA ALA A 36 17.44 4.66 14.08
C ALA A 36 18.95 4.43 14.23
N LEU A 37 19.57 5.03 15.26
CA LEU A 37 20.99 4.85 15.54
C LEU A 37 21.34 3.41 15.94
N ALA A 38 20.51 2.74 16.73
CA ALA A 38 20.74 1.36 17.12
C ALA A 38 20.73 0.43 15.90
N VAL A 39 19.80 0.65 14.97
CA VAL A 39 19.74 -0.06 13.69
C VAL A 39 20.98 0.27 12.85
N ASP A 40 21.34 1.54 12.70
CA ASP A 40 22.53 1.96 11.94
C ASP A 40 23.82 1.32 12.44
N LEU A 41 23.95 1.19 13.76
CA LEU A 41 25.10 0.58 14.44
C LEU A 41 25.06 -0.96 14.48
N GLU A 42 24.05 -1.59 13.87
CA GLU A 42 23.86 -3.05 13.88
C GLU A 42 23.78 -3.64 15.30
N LEU A 43 23.23 -2.86 16.25
CA LEU A 43 22.99 -3.35 17.59
C LEU A 43 21.81 -4.32 17.53
N GLY A 44 22.10 -5.60 17.83
CA GLY A 44 21.17 -6.69 17.63
C GLY A 44 19.84 -6.49 18.36
N PRO A 45 18.77 -7.19 17.93
CA PRO A 45 17.43 -6.91 18.43
C PRO A 45 17.29 -7.01 19.96
N HIS A 46 17.98 -7.94 20.60
CA HIS A 46 17.96 -8.13 22.05
C HIS A 46 18.80 -7.09 22.84
N ASP A 47 19.72 -6.40 22.18
CA ASP A 47 20.64 -5.49 22.84
C ASP A 47 20.03 -4.10 23.01
N ALA A 48 19.61 -3.48 21.90
CA ALA A 48 19.11 -2.11 21.89
C ALA A 48 17.69 -1.97 21.32
N VAL A 49 17.37 -2.64 20.21
CA VAL A 49 16.10 -2.42 19.48
C VAL A 49 14.87 -2.84 20.29
N ALA A 50 14.83 -4.05 20.83
CA ALA A 50 13.70 -4.51 21.66
C ALA A 50 13.53 -3.66 22.92
N PRO A 51 14.59 -3.34 23.70
CA PRO A 51 14.47 -2.36 24.79
C PRO A 51 13.92 -1.00 24.37
N LEU A 52 14.29 -0.51 23.18
CA LEU A 52 13.76 0.76 22.66
C LEU A 52 12.28 0.64 22.31
N PHE A 53 11.82 -0.49 21.76
CA PHE A 53 10.39 -0.75 21.58
C PHE A 53 9.64 -0.90 22.91
N GLU A 54 10.22 -1.56 23.92
CA GLU A 54 9.65 -1.61 25.28
C GLU A 54 9.49 -0.20 25.89
N ALA A 55 10.35 0.73 25.49
CA ALA A 55 10.27 2.14 25.86
C ALA A 55 9.35 2.98 24.95
N CYS A 56 8.63 2.36 24.03
CA CYS A 56 7.71 2.99 23.06
C CYS A 56 8.40 3.83 21.96
N ALA A 57 9.63 3.49 21.55
CA ALA A 57 10.21 4.06 20.33
C ALA A 57 9.31 3.76 19.11
N LEU A 58 9.14 4.75 18.24
CA LEU A 58 8.35 4.58 17.02
C LEU A 58 9.26 4.27 15.84
N ILE A 59 8.81 3.38 14.96
CA ILE A 59 9.51 3.09 13.71
C ILE A 59 9.34 4.24 12.72
N THR A 60 10.42 4.58 12.03
CA THR A 60 10.38 5.40 10.83
C THR A 60 10.48 4.52 9.57
N LYS A 61 10.08 5.07 8.42
CA LYS A 61 10.20 4.37 7.14
C LYS A 61 11.64 3.94 6.85
N GLU A 62 12.60 4.76 7.24
CA GLU A 62 14.03 4.51 7.06
C GLU A 62 14.47 3.23 7.79
N VAL A 63 14.00 3.05 9.03
CA VAL A 63 14.30 1.87 9.85
C VAL A 63 13.76 0.58 9.21
N LEU A 64 12.53 0.61 8.66
CA LEU A 64 11.97 -0.54 7.93
C LEU A 64 12.77 -0.85 6.65
N VAL A 65 13.06 0.18 5.85
CA VAL A 65 13.80 0.02 4.60
C VAL A 65 15.21 -0.51 4.86
N GLU A 66 15.86 -0.09 5.95
CA GLU A 66 17.19 -0.56 6.32
C GLU A 66 17.21 -2.06 6.62
N ALA A 67 16.17 -2.58 7.30
CA ALA A 67 16.03 -4.02 7.52
C ALA A 67 15.98 -4.80 6.19
N ALA A 68 15.22 -4.29 5.20
CA ALA A 68 15.17 -4.90 3.88
C ALA A 68 16.48 -4.74 3.09
N CYS A 69 17.14 -3.57 3.15
CA CYS A 69 18.42 -3.32 2.47
C CYS A 69 19.52 -4.26 2.97
N ARG A 70 19.48 -4.63 4.26
CA ARG A 70 20.44 -5.54 4.90
C ARG A 70 20.01 -7.01 4.85
N GLU A 71 18.80 -7.28 4.39
CA GLU A 71 18.14 -8.58 4.51
C GLU A 71 18.14 -9.10 5.97
N ASP A 72 18.02 -8.20 6.95
CA ASP A 72 18.05 -8.50 8.37
C ASP A 72 16.69 -9.00 8.87
N VAL A 73 16.53 -10.32 8.77
CA VAL A 73 15.30 -11.02 9.14
C VAL A 73 15.03 -10.91 10.64
N ASP A 74 16.05 -11.00 11.50
CA ASP A 74 15.87 -10.97 12.95
C ASP A 74 15.38 -9.60 13.43
N LEU A 75 15.92 -8.53 12.85
CA LEU A 75 15.44 -7.18 13.07
C LEU A 75 13.98 -7.03 12.63
N TYR A 76 13.63 -7.47 11.42
CA TYR A 76 12.25 -7.32 10.93
C TYR A 76 11.25 -8.19 11.71
N GLN A 77 11.60 -9.43 12.07
CA GLN A 77 10.77 -10.25 12.96
C GLN A 77 10.57 -9.57 14.32
N THR A 78 11.59 -8.89 14.83
CA THR A 78 11.44 -8.09 16.07
C THR A 78 10.45 -6.96 15.86
N MET A 79 10.52 -6.21 14.76
CA MET A 79 9.53 -5.18 14.44
C MET A 79 8.11 -5.74 14.42
N LEU A 80 7.89 -6.85 13.70
CA LEU A 80 6.59 -7.53 13.62
C LEU A 80 6.06 -7.94 15.00
N ASN A 81 6.93 -8.49 15.86
CA ASN A 81 6.56 -8.89 17.23
C ASN A 81 6.11 -7.72 18.10
N TYR A 82 6.60 -6.51 17.82
CA TYR A 82 6.17 -5.28 18.48
C TYR A 82 5.01 -4.57 17.75
N GLY A 83 4.40 -5.22 16.77
CA GLY A 83 3.24 -4.72 16.03
C GLY A 83 3.58 -3.73 14.92
N TRP A 84 4.86 -3.67 14.52
CA TRP A 84 5.29 -2.85 13.41
C TRP A 84 5.42 -3.68 12.15
N ASP A 85 4.57 -3.36 11.17
CA ASP A 85 4.58 -3.99 9.86
C ASP A 85 4.54 -2.92 8.76
N ILE A 86 5.03 -3.27 7.59
CA ILE A 86 5.08 -2.39 6.43
C ILE A 86 3.66 -2.12 5.93
N ASN A 87 3.30 -0.85 5.81
CA ASN A 87 1.96 -0.47 5.38
C ASN A 87 1.83 -0.46 3.84
N SER A 88 0.58 -0.37 3.38
CA SER A 88 0.24 -0.33 1.95
C SER A 88 0.94 0.72 1.09
N VAL A 89 1.27 1.89 1.64
CA VAL A 89 1.94 2.93 0.85
C VAL A 89 3.39 2.52 0.65
N GLU A 90 4.06 2.09 1.72
CA GLU A 90 5.45 1.66 1.69
C GLU A 90 5.65 0.40 0.83
N LEU A 91 4.76 -0.58 0.95
CA LEU A 91 4.79 -1.77 0.11
C LEU A 91 4.56 -1.43 -1.37
N ALA A 92 3.69 -0.46 -1.68
CA ALA A 92 3.44 -0.08 -3.07
C ALA A 92 4.49 0.88 -3.68
N VAL A 93 5.37 1.47 -2.88
CA VAL A 93 6.47 2.35 -3.39
C VAL A 93 7.86 1.77 -3.16
N GLY A 94 7.98 0.71 -2.38
CA GLY A 94 9.19 -0.10 -2.30
C GLY A 94 9.44 -0.75 -3.66
N GLY A 95 10.69 -0.77 -4.12
CA GLY A 95 11.02 -1.53 -5.32
C GLY A 95 10.63 -3.00 -5.16
N GLU A 96 10.44 -3.71 -6.27
CA GLU A 96 9.96 -5.11 -6.29
C GLU A 96 10.73 -6.02 -5.32
N SER A 97 12.06 -5.84 -5.22
CA SER A 97 12.91 -6.60 -4.30
C SER A 97 12.54 -6.41 -2.84
N HIS A 98 12.27 -5.17 -2.40
CA HIS A 98 11.87 -4.89 -1.03
C HIS A 98 10.47 -5.43 -0.75
N VAL A 99 9.53 -5.24 -1.68
CA VAL A 99 8.17 -5.78 -1.58
C VAL A 99 8.21 -7.28 -1.38
N LYS A 100 8.98 -7.96 -2.22
CA LYS A 100 9.16 -9.41 -2.11
C LYS A 100 9.76 -9.80 -0.76
N TRP A 101 10.84 -9.12 -0.36
CA TRP A 101 11.53 -9.44 0.88
C TRP A 101 10.61 -9.30 2.09
N PHE A 102 9.87 -8.21 2.23
CA PHE A 102 8.95 -8.04 3.36
C PHE A 102 7.86 -9.13 3.39
N LEU A 103 7.26 -9.44 2.24
CA LEU A 103 6.22 -10.46 2.14
C LEU A 103 6.73 -11.88 2.40
N ASP A 104 7.92 -12.23 1.90
CA ASP A 104 8.59 -13.51 2.17
C ASP A 104 8.84 -13.70 3.69
N HIS A 105 8.97 -12.59 4.43
CA HIS A 105 9.27 -12.58 5.87
C HIS A 105 8.07 -12.18 6.74
N GLY A 106 6.84 -12.30 6.24
CA GLY A 106 5.64 -12.26 7.07
C GLY A 106 4.94 -10.90 7.17
N ALA A 107 5.27 -9.94 6.30
CA ALA A 107 4.42 -8.77 6.11
C ALA A 107 3.00 -9.18 5.74
N ASP A 108 2.00 -8.52 6.32
CA ASP A 108 0.61 -8.70 5.91
C ASP A 108 0.37 -8.02 4.55
N PRO A 109 0.10 -8.79 3.47
CA PRO A 109 -0.16 -8.24 2.14
C PRO A 109 -1.44 -7.40 2.05
N ASN A 110 -2.24 -7.37 3.11
CA ASN A 110 -3.51 -6.65 3.21
C ASN A 110 -3.45 -5.46 4.16
N LEU A 111 -2.31 -5.20 4.82
CA LEU A 111 -2.22 -4.14 5.81
C LEU A 111 -2.46 -2.76 5.19
N THR A 112 -3.64 -2.21 5.48
CA THR A 112 -4.06 -0.94 4.90
C THR A 112 -3.42 0.22 5.64
N GLY A 113 -2.74 1.09 4.89
CA GLY A 113 -2.44 2.45 5.35
C GLY A 113 -3.71 3.32 5.41
N LYS A 114 -3.53 4.60 5.74
CA LYS A 114 -4.63 5.55 6.02
C LYS A 114 -5.71 5.67 4.92
N TYR A 115 -5.37 5.39 3.67
CA TYR A 115 -6.23 5.71 2.51
C TYR A 115 -6.52 4.55 1.57
N ALA A 116 -5.77 3.44 1.66
CA ALA A 116 -5.79 2.40 0.64
C ALA A 116 -5.18 1.09 1.12
N SER A 117 -5.62 -0.02 0.53
CA SER A 117 -4.91 -1.30 0.54
C SER A 117 -3.61 -1.23 -0.29
N PRO A 118 -2.69 -2.20 -0.12
CA PRO A 118 -1.47 -2.27 -0.93
C PRO A 118 -1.77 -2.38 -2.43
N LEU A 119 -2.66 -3.30 -2.81
CA LEU A 119 -3.09 -3.44 -4.22
C LEU A 119 -3.80 -2.20 -4.76
N GLY A 120 -4.59 -1.53 -3.93
CA GLY A 120 -5.19 -0.27 -4.31
C GLY A 120 -4.12 0.78 -4.64
N THR A 121 -3.08 0.93 -3.83
CA THR A 121 -2.01 1.88 -4.13
C THR A 121 -1.21 1.45 -5.36
N ALA A 122 -0.83 0.18 -5.46
CA ALA A 122 -0.08 -0.38 -6.59
C ALA A 122 -0.83 -0.27 -7.92
N ALA A 123 -2.17 -0.33 -7.91
CA ALA A 123 -2.98 -0.17 -9.12
C ALA A 123 -2.87 1.22 -9.79
N LEU A 124 -2.30 2.22 -9.11
CA LEU A 124 -1.99 3.52 -9.71
C LEU A 124 -0.71 3.50 -10.56
N GLU A 125 0.16 2.51 -10.38
CA GLU A 125 1.45 2.41 -11.05
C GLU A 125 1.40 1.42 -12.23
N PRO A 126 2.38 1.43 -13.15
CA PRO A 126 2.45 0.45 -14.22
C PRO A 126 2.47 -1.00 -13.69
N LEU A 127 1.96 -1.92 -14.50
CA LEU A 127 2.03 -3.35 -14.19
C LEU A 127 3.50 -3.76 -13.97
N SER A 128 3.78 -4.23 -12.77
CA SER A 128 5.12 -4.53 -12.26
C SER A 128 5.00 -5.51 -11.09
N GLY A 129 6.13 -6.02 -10.61
CA GLY A 129 6.19 -6.90 -9.44
C GLY A 129 5.54 -6.27 -8.19
N VAL A 130 5.48 -4.94 -8.10
CA VAL A 130 4.81 -4.23 -7.01
C VAL A 130 3.30 -4.53 -6.94
N LEU A 131 2.68 -4.94 -8.06
CA LEU A 131 1.30 -5.43 -8.09
C LEU A 131 1.24 -6.96 -8.02
N GLU A 132 2.09 -7.66 -8.77
CA GLU A 132 2.03 -9.12 -8.92
C GLU A 132 2.48 -9.87 -7.65
N ILE A 133 3.53 -9.38 -7.00
CA ILE A 133 4.14 -10.02 -5.83
C ILE A 133 3.14 -10.04 -4.66
N PRO A 134 2.46 -8.94 -4.27
CA PRO A 134 1.46 -9.01 -3.21
C PRO A 134 0.31 -9.99 -3.52
N ILE A 135 -0.20 -10.04 -4.76
CA ILE A 135 -1.26 -11.01 -5.13
C ILE A 135 -0.76 -12.45 -4.95
N SER A 136 0.47 -12.75 -5.36
CA SER A 136 1.07 -14.07 -5.16
C SER A 136 1.28 -14.45 -3.69
N HIS A 137 1.33 -13.46 -2.79
CA HIS A 137 1.42 -13.64 -1.33
C HIS A 137 0.06 -13.59 -0.62
N GLY A 138 -1.06 -13.59 -1.36
CA GLY A 138 -2.40 -13.62 -0.77
C GLY A 138 -2.99 -12.24 -0.48
N ALA A 139 -2.52 -11.19 -1.15
CA ALA A 139 -3.22 -9.91 -1.13
C ALA A 139 -4.63 -10.07 -1.71
N GLU A 140 -5.62 -9.64 -0.94
CA GLU A 140 -7.01 -9.57 -1.34
C GLU A 140 -7.19 -8.47 -2.38
N LEU A 141 -7.94 -8.79 -3.43
CA LEU A 141 -8.30 -7.82 -4.45
C LEU A 141 -9.17 -6.72 -3.83
N ASP A 142 -8.59 -5.53 -3.70
CA ASP A 142 -9.32 -4.32 -3.34
C ASP A 142 -10.46 -4.10 -4.35
N PRO A 143 -11.73 -4.10 -3.93
CA PRO A 143 -12.88 -3.92 -4.84
C PRO A 143 -12.81 -2.61 -5.65
N TYR A 144 -11.97 -1.66 -5.21
CA TYR A 144 -11.78 -0.36 -5.83
C TYR A 144 -10.46 -0.21 -6.57
N ALA A 145 -9.57 -1.22 -6.59
CA ALA A 145 -8.32 -1.17 -7.36
C ALA A 145 -8.57 -0.92 -8.85
N LEU A 146 -9.66 -1.48 -9.41
CA LEU A 146 -10.03 -1.26 -10.80
C LEU A 146 -10.28 0.23 -11.12
N PHE A 147 -10.91 0.98 -10.22
CA PHE A 147 -11.13 2.43 -10.40
C PHE A 147 -9.81 3.21 -10.37
N LYS A 148 -8.84 2.76 -9.57
CA LYS A 148 -7.51 3.38 -9.50
C LYS A 148 -6.70 3.11 -10.76
N ALA A 149 -6.72 1.88 -11.27
CA ALA A 149 -6.12 1.52 -12.57
C ALA A 149 -6.72 2.33 -13.73
N MET A 150 -8.02 2.64 -13.67
CA MET A 150 -8.72 3.47 -14.64
C MET A 150 -8.41 4.97 -14.53
N SER A 151 -7.91 5.45 -13.39
CA SER A 151 -7.71 6.87 -13.14
C SER A 151 -6.76 7.49 -14.16
N PRO A 152 -7.12 8.62 -14.80
CA PRO A 152 -6.25 9.32 -15.74
C PRO A 152 -5.04 9.98 -15.05
N ARG A 153 -5.04 10.04 -13.71
CA ARG A 153 -3.93 10.57 -12.92
C ARG A 153 -2.88 9.49 -12.61
N GLY A 154 -3.25 8.21 -12.72
CA GLY A 154 -2.35 7.08 -12.52
C GLY A 154 -1.72 6.61 -13.84
N LYS A 155 -0.74 5.73 -13.72
CA LYS A 155 -0.02 5.08 -14.82
C LYS A 155 -0.43 3.61 -15.04
N GLY A 156 -1.34 3.05 -14.24
CA GLY A 156 -1.76 1.65 -14.36
C GLY A 156 -2.42 1.31 -15.69
N GLY A 157 -3.53 2.00 -16.02
CA GLY A 157 -4.17 1.90 -17.34
C GLY A 157 -4.64 0.49 -17.72
N ILE A 158 -4.71 0.22 -19.03
CA ILE A 158 -5.22 -1.04 -19.61
C ILE A 158 -4.48 -2.30 -19.11
N PRO A 159 -3.13 -2.32 -19.01
CA PRO A 159 -2.42 -3.50 -18.52
C PRO A 159 -2.82 -3.91 -17.10
N VAL A 160 -2.90 -2.94 -16.18
CA VAL A 160 -3.30 -3.21 -14.79
C VAL A 160 -4.78 -3.59 -14.71
N MET A 161 -5.67 -2.92 -15.46
CA MET A 161 -7.08 -3.30 -15.52
C MET A 161 -7.25 -4.75 -15.98
N THR A 162 -6.57 -5.12 -17.06
CA THR A 162 -6.59 -6.47 -17.62
C THR A 162 -6.16 -7.50 -16.58
N TYR A 163 -5.02 -7.25 -15.94
CA TYR A 163 -4.48 -8.13 -14.92
C TYR A 163 -5.43 -8.31 -13.73
N LEU A 164 -5.98 -7.22 -13.19
CA LEU A 164 -6.93 -7.29 -12.07
C LEU A 164 -8.22 -8.05 -12.43
N ILE A 165 -8.74 -7.85 -13.64
CA ILE A 165 -9.92 -8.58 -14.14
C ILE A 165 -9.60 -10.07 -14.30
N ASP A 166 -8.44 -10.41 -14.84
CA ASP A 166 -8.03 -11.81 -15.03
C ASP A 166 -7.80 -12.54 -13.69
N HIS A 167 -7.54 -11.80 -12.60
CA HIS A 167 -7.44 -12.33 -11.24
C HIS A 167 -8.77 -12.33 -10.47
N GLY A 168 -9.88 -11.92 -11.11
CA GLY A 168 -11.22 -12.06 -10.54
C GLY A 168 -11.72 -10.88 -9.72
N ILE A 169 -11.21 -9.66 -9.98
CA ILE A 169 -11.79 -8.45 -9.36
C ILE A 169 -13.24 -8.28 -9.80
N ASP A 170 -14.10 -7.80 -8.91
CA ASP A 170 -15.49 -7.52 -9.25
C ASP A 170 -15.57 -6.35 -10.25
N ILE A 171 -15.78 -6.69 -11.53
CA ILE A 171 -15.90 -5.75 -12.63
C ILE A 171 -17.16 -4.86 -12.52
N ASN A 172 -18.09 -5.20 -11.64
CA ASN A 172 -19.33 -4.48 -11.39
C ASN A 172 -19.37 -3.79 -10.03
N ALA A 173 -18.24 -3.73 -9.31
CA ALA A 173 -18.15 -3.11 -7.99
C ALA A 173 -18.71 -1.69 -8.00
N VAL A 174 -19.65 -1.39 -7.10
CA VAL A 174 -20.32 -0.08 -7.05
C VAL A 174 -19.63 0.84 -6.05
N ARG A 175 -19.13 2.00 -6.52
CA ARG A 175 -18.71 3.11 -5.65
C ARG A 175 -19.82 4.15 -5.49
N PRO A 176 -20.07 4.68 -4.27
CA PRO A 176 -21.10 5.70 -4.04
C PRO A 176 -20.99 6.92 -4.96
N GLU A 177 -19.77 7.40 -5.18
CA GLU A 177 -19.47 8.57 -6.00
C GLU A 177 -19.44 8.26 -7.51
N TYR A 178 -18.91 7.11 -7.90
CA TYR A 178 -18.64 6.80 -9.32
C TYR A 178 -19.71 5.93 -9.97
N GLY A 179 -20.37 5.03 -9.24
CA GLY A 179 -21.14 3.92 -9.79
C GLY A 179 -20.24 2.71 -10.05
N THR A 180 -20.59 1.86 -11.01
CA THR A 180 -19.74 0.77 -11.51
C THR A 180 -18.53 1.31 -12.30
N PRO A 181 -17.52 0.47 -12.60
CA PRO A 181 -16.44 0.82 -13.52
C PRO A 181 -16.94 1.35 -14.87
N LEU A 182 -18.04 0.83 -15.44
CA LEU A 182 -18.63 1.40 -16.66
C LEU A 182 -19.10 2.85 -16.47
N HIS A 183 -19.76 3.18 -15.36
CA HIS A 183 -20.11 4.58 -15.07
C HIS A 183 -18.87 5.46 -14.93
N TYR A 184 -17.80 4.92 -14.33
CA TYR A 184 -16.55 5.65 -14.19
C TYR A 184 -15.92 5.91 -15.57
N ALA A 185 -15.87 4.93 -16.47
CA ALA A 185 -15.42 5.11 -17.85
C ALA A 185 -16.22 6.21 -18.57
N VAL A 186 -17.54 6.23 -18.42
CA VAL A 186 -18.40 7.30 -18.97
C VAL A 186 -18.02 8.67 -18.41
N ASN A 187 -17.69 8.77 -17.12
CA ASN A 187 -17.27 10.04 -16.51
C ASN A 187 -15.93 10.56 -17.04
N LEU A 188 -15.04 9.67 -17.48
CA LEU A 188 -13.76 10.01 -18.12
C LEU A 188 -13.92 10.43 -19.60
N GLY A 189 -15.07 10.11 -20.21
CA GLY A 189 -15.41 10.47 -21.58
C GLY A 189 -14.59 9.72 -22.63
N ILE A 190 -14.37 10.32 -23.80
CA ILE A 190 -13.74 9.65 -24.96
C ILE A 190 -12.32 9.14 -24.70
N THR A 191 -11.60 9.75 -23.76
CA THR A 191 -10.25 9.31 -23.35
C THR A 191 -10.23 7.93 -22.69
N ALA A 192 -11.40 7.40 -22.33
CA ALA A 192 -11.57 6.08 -21.74
C ALA A 192 -12.19 5.06 -22.72
N LYS A 193 -12.21 5.31 -24.04
CA LYS A 193 -12.73 4.36 -25.04
C LYS A 193 -12.17 2.95 -24.86
N GLU A 194 -10.85 2.80 -24.80
CA GLU A 194 -10.21 1.48 -24.61
C GLU A 194 -10.57 0.83 -23.27
N ARG A 195 -10.72 1.63 -22.21
CA ARG A 195 -11.14 1.14 -20.88
C ARG A 195 -12.58 0.64 -20.91
N LEU A 196 -13.45 1.37 -21.60
CA LEU A 196 -14.84 1.04 -21.80
C LEU A 196 -14.99 -0.26 -22.62
N GLU A 197 -14.28 -0.36 -23.73
CA GLU A 197 -14.26 -1.56 -24.59
C GLU A 197 -13.73 -2.78 -23.82
N LEU A 198 -12.64 -2.63 -23.06
CA LEU A 198 -12.13 -3.70 -22.20
C LEU A 198 -13.20 -4.17 -21.20
N LEU A 199 -13.82 -3.26 -20.47
CA LEU A 199 -14.85 -3.61 -19.48
C LEU A 199 -16.02 -4.38 -20.12
N LEU A 200 -16.50 -3.91 -21.28
CA LEU A 200 -17.58 -4.55 -22.02
C LEU A 200 -17.18 -5.92 -22.55
N GLN A 201 -15.99 -6.04 -23.14
CA GLN A 201 -15.44 -7.30 -23.62
C GLN A 201 -15.30 -8.33 -22.50
N ARG A 202 -15.02 -7.87 -21.27
CA ARG A 202 -14.89 -8.70 -20.06
C ARG A 202 -16.22 -8.93 -19.33
N GLY A 203 -17.35 -8.53 -19.91
CA GLY A 203 -18.68 -8.86 -19.39
C GLY A 203 -19.19 -7.92 -18.28
N ALA A 204 -18.70 -6.68 -18.22
CA ALA A 204 -19.27 -5.68 -17.32
C ALA A 204 -20.77 -5.45 -17.62
N ASP A 205 -21.58 -5.41 -16.57
CA ASP A 205 -23.03 -5.30 -16.66
C ASP A 205 -23.44 -3.85 -16.98
N ARG A 206 -24.06 -3.69 -18.14
CA ARG A 206 -24.56 -2.42 -18.68
C ARG A 206 -25.83 -1.92 -17.98
N THR A 207 -26.46 -2.74 -17.16
CA THR A 207 -27.79 -2.48 -16.58
C THR A 207 -27.75 -2.01 -15.13
N VAL A 208 -26.60 -2.15 -14.45
CA VAL A 208 -26.44 -1.71 -13.07
C VAL A 208 -26.69 -0.20 -12.98
N GLN A 209 -27.47 0.22 -12.00
CA GLN A 209 -27.72 1.64 -11.74
C GLN A 209 -26.79 2.17 -10.65
N LYS A 210 -26.23 3.36 -10.84
CA LYS A 210 -25.53 4.08 -9.75
C LYS A 210 -26.52 4.66 -8.75
N SER A 211 -26.01 5.24 -7.66
CA SER A 211 -26.79 5.87 -6.58
C SER A 211 -27.84 6.90 -7.04
N SER A 212 -27.65 7.53 -8.20
CA SER A 212 -28.61 8.45 -8.80
C SER A 212 -29.70 7.78 -9.67
N GLY A 213 -29.76 6.45 -9.71
CA GLY A 213 -30.71 5.67 -10.50
C GLY A 213 -30.41 5.60 -12.01
N LEU A 214 -29.25 6.07 -12.45
CA LEU A 214 -28.86 6.04 -13.87
C LEU A 214 -28.02 4.80 -14.15
N THR A 215 -28.26 4.15 -15.28
CA THR A 215 -27.33 3.19 -15.92
C THR A 215 -26.14 3.92 -16.57
N PRO A 216 -25.08 3.20 -16.98
CA PRO A 216 -23.97 3.81 -17.74
C PRO A 216 -24.45 4.50 -19.03
N ALA A 217 -25.40 3.91 -19.76
CA ALA A 217 -25.92 4.47 -21.00
C ALA A 217 -26.73 5.75 -20.75
N GLU A 218 -27.65 5.74 -19.79
CA GLU A 218 -28.40 6.95 -19.41
C GLU A 218 -27.48 8.07 -18.89
N LEU A 219 -26.39 7.71 -18.21
CA LEU A 219 -25.37 8.68 -17.81
C LEU A 219 -24.65 9.29 -19.03
N ALA A 220 -24.32 8.49 -20.04
CA ALA A 220 -23.68 8.96 -21.27
C ALA A 220 -24.61 9.88 -22.07
N GLU A 221 -25.88 9.51 -22.20
CA GLU A 221 -26.93 10.32 -22.84
C GLU A 221 -27.11 11.66 -22.12
N LYS A 222 -27.25 11.63 -20.79
CA LYS A 222 -27.37 12.84 -19.96
C LYS A 222 -26.18 13.80 -20.11
N LYS A 223 -24.99 13.26 -20.39
CA LYS A 223 -23.76 14.03 -20.62
C LYS A 223 -23.56 14.46 -22.08
N GLY A 224 -24.37 13.96 -23.01
CA GLY A 224 -24.22 14.19 -24.45
C GLY A 224 -23.00 13.47 -25.05
N TYR A 225 -22.50 12.41 -24.42
CA TYR A 225 -21.36 11.64 -24.92
C TYR A 225 -21.82 10.57 -25.90
N MET A 226 -22.25 10.99 -27.09
CA MET A 226 -22.89 10.11 -28.08
C MET A 226 -21.97 8.97 -28.53
N ASP A 227 -20.68 9.22 -28.77
CA ASP A 227 -19.73 8.16 -29.14
C ASP A 227 -19.62 7.06 -28.06
N VAL A 228 -19.66 7.46 -26.78
CA VAL A 228 -19.63 6.54 -25.63
C VAL A 228 -20.96 5.80 -25.50
N LEU A 229 -22.07 6.49 -25.74
CA LEU A 229 -23.41 5.90 -25.75
C LEU A 229 -23.52 4.82 -26.83
N GLU A 230 -23.03 5.09 -28.04
CA GLU A 230 -23.01 4.11 -29.14
C GLU A 230 -22.23 2.85 -28.74
N ILE A 231 -21.06 2.98 -28.11
CA ILE A 231 -20.29 1.83 -27.60
C ILE A 231 -21.05 1.05 -26.52
N LEU A 232 -21.79 1.73 -25.65
CA LEU A 232 -22.58 1.09 -24.59
C LEU A 232 -23.84 0.39 -25.11
N LEU A 233 -24.40 0.84 -26.22
CA LEU A 233 -25.62 0.28 -26.81
C LEU A 233 -25.35 -0.80 -27.87
N GLY A 234 -24.19 -0.76 -28.53
CA GLY A 234 -23.73 -1.77 -29.49
C GLY A 234 -23.35 -3.08 -28.84
#